data_AF-A0A432IM11-F1
#
_entry.id   AF-A0A432IM11-F1
#
_cell.length_a   1.000
_cell.length_b   1.000
_cell.length_c   1.000
_cell.angle_alpha   90.00
_cell.angle_beta   90.00
_cell.angle_gamma   90.00
#
_symmetry.space_group_name_H-M   'P 1'
#
loop_
_entity.id
_entity.type
_entity.pdbx_description
1 polymer ?
#
loop_
_entity_poly.entity_id
_entity_poly.type
_entity_poly.pdbx_seq_one_letter_code
_entity_poly.pdbx_strand_id
1 'polypeptide(L)'
;MAGNKTIKIALVGNPNTGKTSLFNQLTGLNQKVGNYPGITVEKKTGSFKAGDVIVEVLDLPGTYSINPNSLDEDIVLKTLLHDREEDYPDVIVVVADVENIKRNLLLFSQIKDLQIPTILVLNMADQMKKKGIKIDLEALKKELKTEVILISARKADGIEDVKKAILNYKNVSTEPLAVITGRMDPAFFERIKKDFPDDPVYKTWLSITQLEHLENISSEERKKYLSYAKDADQLKRLQHKETILRYKQINDILKKTYTLDRTQGTDIRAKLDRVLTHRIWGYVIFGLIIFLIFQSVFDWASVPMDFIDQVFTNFSAWTKSKLPPGMFTSLITEGIIPGIGGVVIFIPQIAILFLFVAVLEETGYMSR
;
A
#
# COMPACT_ATOMS: atom_id res chain seq x y z
N MET A 1 -12.77 -31.49 27.04
CA MET A 1 -11.95 -30.33 26.64
C MET A 1 -12.87 -29.40 25.86
N ALA A 2 -13.28 -28.27 26.45
CA ALA A 2 -14.08 -27.29 25.72
C ALA A 2 -13.18 -26.73 24.60
N GLY A 3 -13.60 -26.88 23.33
CA GLY A 3 -12.83 -26.38 22.20
C GLY A 3 -12.67 -24.87 22.32
N ASN A 4 -11.44 -24.36 22.22
CA ASN A 4 -11.20 -22.92 22.18
C ASN A 4 -12.02 -22.31 21.04
N LYS A 5 -12.72 -21.21 21.32
CA LYS A 5 -13.50 -20.50 20.32
C LYS A 5 -12.53 -19.77 19.38
N THR A 6 -12.56 -20.09 18.10
CA THR A 6 -11.73 -19.42 17.09
C THR A 6 -12.51 -18.27 16.44
N ILE A 7 -11.87 -17.11 16.28
CA ILE A 7 -12.37 -15.98 15.48
C ILE A 7 -11.39 -15.76 14.34
N LYS A 8 -11.86 -15.75 13.10
CA LYS A 8 -11.06 -15.46 11.91
C LYS A 8 -11.19 -13.99 11.54
N ILE A 9 -10.06 -13.31 11.37
CA ILE A 9 -10.04 -11.92 10.93
C ILE A 9 -9.22 -11.75 9.66
N ALA A 10 -9.70 -10.90 8.76
CA ALA A 10 -8.92 -10.43 7.61
C ALA A 10 -8.47 -8.98 7.84
N LEU A 11 -7.17 -8.73 7.76
CA LEU A 11 -6.62 -7.38 7.68
C LEU A 11 -6.64 -6.94 6.22
N VAL A 12 -7.30 -5.82 5.95
CA VAL A 12 -7.43 -5.26 4.60
C VAL A 12 -7.07 -3.79 4.64
N GLY A 13 -6.47 -3.26 3.58
CA GLY A 13 -6.12 -1.85 3.54
C GLY A 13 -5.29 -1.51 2.31
N ASN A 14 -5.15 -0.21 2.05
CA ASN A 14 -4.28 0.23 0.98
C ASN A 14 -2.81 -0.10 1.28
N PRO A 15 -1.97 -0.21 0.24
CA PRO A 15 -0.53 -0.24 0.41
C PRO A 15 -0.05 0.93 1.29
N ASN A 16 0.97 0.69 2.11
CA ASN A 16 1.62 1.70 2.97
C ASN A 16 0.74 2.35 4.07
N THR A 17 -0.41 1.78 4.43
CA THR A 17 -1.25 2.23 5.56
C THR A 17 -0.77 1.76 6.94
N GLY A 18 0.29 0.93 6.97
CA GLY A 18 0.80 0.28 8.19
C GLY A 18 0.02 -0.97 8.60
N LYS A 19 -0.70 -1.59 7.66
CA LYS A 19 -1.36 -2.89 7.82
C LYS A 19 -0.43 -3.99 8.36
N THR A 20 0.75 -4.16 7.77
CA THR A 20 1.76 -5.14 8.24
C THR A 20 2.32 -4.77 9.62
N SER A 21 2.41 -3.49 9.96
CA SER A 21 2.77 -3.08 11.33
C SER A 21 1.70 -3.48 12.34
N LEU A 22 0.41 -3.29 12.01
CA LEU A 22 -0.68 -3.74 12.86
C LEU A 22 -0.71 -5.27 12.98
N PHE A 23 -0.50 -6.00 11.88
CA PHE A 23 -0.39 -7.45 11.87
C PHE A 23 0.66 -7.92 12.90
N ASN A 24 1.89 -7.39 12.81
CA ASN A 24 2.97 -7.75 13.74
C ASN A 24 2.64 -7.40 15.20
N GLN A 25 1.94 -6.28 15.46
CA GLN A 25 1.53 -5.89 16.81
C GLN A 25 0.45 -6.82 17.38
N LEU A 26 -0.42 -7.38 16.53
CA LEU A 26 -1.45 -8.32 16.94
C LEU A 26 -0.87 -9.72 17.19
N THR A 27 -0.05 -10.23 16.27
CA THR A 27 0.40 -11.63 16.25
C THR A 27 1.73 -11.87 16.98
N GLY A 28 2.56 -10.84 17.11
CA GLY A 28 3.91 -10.96 17.67
C GLY A 28 4.75 -11.96 16.87
N LEU A 29 5.26 -12.99 17.56
CA LEU A 29 6.06 -14.05 16.93
C LEU A 29 5.22 -15.20 16.36
N ASN A 30 3.91 -15.24 16.62
CA ASN A 30 3.03 -16.33 16.21
C ASN A 30 2.50 -16.12 14.79
N GLN A 31 3.41 -16.04 13.83
CA GLN A 31 3.10 -15.78 12.43
C GLN A 31 3.79 -16.78 11.50
N LYS A 32 3.18 -17.02 10.35
CA LYS A 32 3.67 -17.86 9.27
C LYS A 32 3.55 -17.11 7.95
N VAL A 33 4.53 -17.34 7.09
CA VAL A 33 4.53 -16.83 5.72
C VAL A 33 4.51 -18.04 4.80
N GLY A 34 3.53 -18.08 3.91
CA GLY A 34 3.42 -19.03 2.82
C GLY A 34 3.11 -18.30 1.52
N ASN A 35 2.66 -19.04 0.51
CA ASN A 35 2.15 -18.48 -0.73
C ASN A 35 0.69 -18.88 -0.92
N TYR A 36 -0.07 -18.04 -1.62
CA TYR A 36 -1.40 -18.43 -2.08
C TYR A 36 -1.29 -19.61 -3.07
N PRO A 37 -2.24 -20.56 -3.07
CA PRO A 37 -2.19 -21.71 -3.95
C PRO A 37 -2.06 -21.30 -5.43
N GLY A 38 -1.06 -21.86 -6.12
CA GLY A 38 -0.89 -21.67 -7.57
C GLY A 38 -0.27 -20.34 -8.02
N ILE A 39 0.11 -19.43 -7.11
CA ILE A 39 0.68 -18.12 -7.45
C ILE A 39 1.85 -17.72 -6.52
N THR A 40 2.64 -16.74 -6.93
CA THR A 40 3.82 -16.25 -6.19
C THR A 40 3.52 -15.14 -5.18
N VAL A 41 2.25 -14.92 -4.85
CA VAL A 41 1.85 -13.88 -3.89
C VAL A 41 1.97 -14.43 -2.46
N GLU A 42 2.66 -13.68 -1.58
CA GLU A 42 2.85 -14.04 -0.18
C GLU A 42 1.51 -14.06 0.58
N LYS A 43 1.26 -15.15 1.30
CA LYS A 43 0.15 -15.30 2.25
C LYS A 43 0.69 -15.23 3.67
N LYS A 44 0.31 -14.19 4.41
CA LYS A 44 0.74 -13.97 5.81
C LYS A 44 -0.40 -14.30 6.75
N THR A 45 -0.16 -15.27 7.63
CA THR A 45 -1.12 -15.69 8.65
C THR A 45 -0.48 -15.63 10.03
N GLY A 46 -1.26 -15.37 11.05
CA GLY A 46 -0.78 -15.41 12.41
C GLY A 46 -1.93 -15.59 13.40
N SER A 47 -1.60 -15.63 14.68
CA SER A 47 -2.64 -15.76 15.70
C SER A 47 -2.25 -15.09 17.00
N PHE A 48 -3.25 -14.71 17.78
CA PHE A 48 -3.07 -14.31 19.16
C PHE A 48 -4.17 -14.88 20.05
N LYS A 49 -3.86 -15.03 21.34
CA LYS A 49 -4.82 -15.50 22.34
C LYS A 49 -5.36 -14.31 23.13
N ALA A 50 -6.66 -14.33 23.38
CA ALA A 50 -7.32 -13.39 24.27
C ALA A 50 -8.27 -14.16 25.19
N GLY A 51 -7.79 -14.51 26.39
CA GLY A 51 -8.47 -15.46 27.28
C GLY A 51 -8.60 -16.82 26.61
N ASP A 52 -9.82 -17.35 26.55
CA ASP A 52 -10.15 -18.66 25.94
C ASP A 52 -10.43 -18.59 24.43
N VAL A 53 -10.29 -17.41 23.82
CA VAL A 53 -10.50 -17.17 22.39
C VAL A 53 -9.16 -17.16 21.67
N ILE A 54 -9.07 -17.91 20.57
CA ILE A 54 -7.96 -17.84 19.61
C ILE A 54 -8.42 -16.96 18.46
N VAL A 55 -7.65 -15.92 18.15
CA VAL A 55 -7.91 -15.06 16.99
C VAL A 55 -6.90 -15.41 15.91
N GLU A 56 -7.38 -15.89 14.77
CA GLU A 56 -6.59 -16.14 13.57
C GLU A 56 -6.60 -14.89 12.69
N VAL A 57 -5.43 -14.41 12.31
CA VAL A 57 -5.24 -13.18 11.55
C VAL A 57 -4.69 -13.53 10.19
N LEU A 58 -5.45 -13.22 9.14
CA LEU A 58 -5.01 -13.29 7.75
C LEU A 58 -4.70 -11.86 7.28
N ASP A 59 -3.46 -11.63 6.85
CA ASP A 59 -3.05 -10.37 6.24
C ASP A 59 -3.23 -10.44 4.72
N LEU A 60 -4.26 -9.79 4.19
CA LEU A 60 -4.52 -9.77 2.76
C LEU A 60 -3.58 -8.78 2.03
N PRO A 61 -3.29 -8.99 0.74
CA PRO A 61 -2.50 -8.05 -0.05
C PRO A 61 -3.03 -6.61 0.00
N GLY A 62 -2.14 -5.63 -0.16
CA GLY A 62 -2.54 -4.23 -0.15
C GLY A 62 -3.32 -3.88 -1.41
N THR A 63 -4.56 -3.41 -1.28
CA THR A 63 -5.45 -3.12 -2.42
C THR A 63 -5.97 -1.68 -2.39
N TYR A 64 -6.24 -1.08 -3.55
CA TYR A 64 -6.91 0.21 -3.63
C TYR A 64 -8.43 0.13 -3.79
N SER A 65 -8.93 -1.00 -4.28
CA SER A 65 -10.32 -1.22 -4.61
C SER A 65 -10.63 -2.71 -4.58
N ILE A 66 -11.87 -3.07 -4.23
CA ILE A 66 -12.32 -4.46 -4.34
C ILE A 66 -12.52 -4.90 -5.80
N ASN A 67 -12.61 -3.95 -6.75
CA ASN A 67 -12.61 -4.26 -8.19
C ASN A 67 -11.17 -4.45 -8.67
N PRO A 68 -10.75 -5.67 -9.04
CA PRO A 68 -9.36 -6.02 -9.28
C PRO A 68 -8.83 -5.50 -10.61
N ASN A 69 -7.61 -4.97 -10.58
CA ASN A 69 -6.76 -4.74 -11.75
C ASN A 69 -5.38 -5.41 -11.60
N SER A 70 -5.17 -6.16 -10.52
CA SER A 70 -3.93 -6.88 -10.22
C SER A 70 -4.24 -8.19 -9.51
N LEU A 71 -3.24 -9.09 -9.45
CA LEU A 71 -3.33 -10.36 -8.71
C LEU A 71 -3.60 -10.14 -7.22
N ASP A 72 -2.99 -9.10 -6.64
CA ASP A 72 -3.18 -8.74 -5.23
C ASP A 72 -4.64 -8.36 -4.94
N GLU A 73 -5.27 -7.60 -5.83
CA GLU A 73 -6.68 -7.22 -5.69
C GLU A 73 -7.62 -8.41 -5.97
N ASP A 74 -7.26 -9.30 -6.89
CA ASP A 74 -8.00 -10.54 -7.20
C ASP A 74 -8.09 -11.46 -5.98
N ILE A 75 -6.98 -11.64 -5.26
CA ILE A 75 -6.94 -12.41 -4.01
C ILE A 75 -7.90 -11.82 -2.98
N VAL A 76 -7.90 -10.49 -2.79
CA VAL A 76 -8.79 -9.83 -1.83
C VAL A 76 -10.25 -10.06 -2.21
N LEU A 77 -10.60 -9.91 -3.48
CA LEU A 77 -11.95 -10.16 -3.97
C LEU A 77 -12.38 -11.60 -3.70
N LYS A 78 -11.55 -12.58 -4.07
CA LYS A 78 -11.86 -14.02 -3.93
C LYS A 78 -12.10 -14.42 -2.48
N THR A 79 -11.22 -14.00 -1.57
CA THR A 79 -11.36 -14.28 -0.13
C THR A 79 -12.64 -13.68 0.46
N LEU A 80 -13.09 -12.51 -0.02
CA LEU A 80 -14.23 -11.80 0.57
C LEU A 80 -15.58 -12.14 -0.06
N LEU A 81 -15.61 -12.73 -1.27
CA LEU A 81 -16.86 -13.11 -1.94
C LEU A 81 -17.34 -14.54 -1.62
N HIS A 82 -16.44 -15.46 -1.28
CA HIS A 82 -16.80 -16.88 -1.08
C HIS A 82 -16.80 -17.25 0.40
N ASP A 83 -18.00 -17.27 0.99
CA ASP A 83 -18.25 -17.65 2.39
C ASP A 83 -17.96 -19.13 2.72
N ARG A 84 -17.66 -19.94 1.71
CA ARG A 84 -17.35 -21.37 1.85
C ARG A 84 -15.84 -21.67 1.86
N GLU A 85 -15.00 -20.67 1.64
CA GLU A 85 -13.54 -20.85 1.69
C GLU A 85 -13.03 -20.86 3.14
N GLU A 86 -11.94 -21.60 3.37
CA GLU A 86 -11.33 -21.72 4.69
C GLU A 86 -10.88 -20.35 5.26
N ASP A 87 -10.52 -19.43 4.37
CA ASP A 87 -10.00 -18.10 4.72
C ASP A 87 -11.09 -17.04 4.93
N TYR A 88 -12.38 -17.39 4.80
CA TYR A 88 -13.46 -16.42 4.96
C TYR A 88 -13.51 -15.85 6.39
N PRO A 89 -13.51 -14.51 6.57
CA PRO A 89 -13.39 -13.89 7.88
C PRO A 89 -14.73 -13.74 8.61
N ASP A 90 -14.70 -13.91 9.94
CA ASP A 90 -15.79 -13.52 10.85
C ASP A 90 -15.91 -11.99 10.97
N VAL A 91 -14.77 -11.29 10.88
CA VAL A 91 -14.68 -9.83 10.95
C VAL A 91 -13.52 -9.31 10.10
N ILE A 92 -13.75 -8.18 9.44
CA ILE A 92 -12.74 -7.51 8.64
C ILE A 92 -12.22 -6.30 9.41
N VAL A 93 -10.90 -6.15 9.49
CA VAL A 93 -10.25 -4.96 10.05
C VAL A 93 -9.65 -4.18 8.89
N VAL A 94 -10.28 -3.05 8.55
CA VAL A 94 -9.79 -2.18 7.48
C VAL A 94 -8.82 -1.17 8.06
N VAL A 95 -7.57 -1.20 7.61
CA VAL A 95 -6.51 -0.29 8.02
C VAL A 95 -6.43 0.87 7.03
N ALA A 96 -6.61 2.08 7.55
CA ALA A 96 -6.50 3.34 6.84
C ALA A 96 -5.44 4.21 7.53
N ASP A 97 -4.81 5.12 6.79
CA ASP A 97 -3.91 6.12 7.37
C ASP A 97 -4.61 7.47 7.51
N VAL A 98 -4.28 8.22 8.58
CA VAL A 98 -4.90 9.52 8.84
C VAL A 98 -4.59 10.57 7.77
N GLU A 99 -3.51 10.44 7.01
CA GLU A 99 -3.09 11.42 6.00
C GLU A 99 -3.88 11.30 4.69
N ASN A 100 -4.24 10.06 4.31
CA ASN A 100 -4.92 9.73 3.05
C ASN A 100 -6.32 9.14 3.27
N ILE A 101 -6.98 9.51 4.39
CA ILE A 101 -8.26 8.94 4.83
C ILE A 101 -9.32 8.90 3.72
N LYS A 102 -9.42 9.94 2.87
CA LYS A 102 -10.38 9.99 1.75
C LYS A 102 -10.21 8.82 0.79
N ARG A 103 -8.96 8.50 0.43
CA ARG A 103 -8.65 7.39 -0.47
C ARG A 103 -8.92 6.05 0.21
N ASN A 104 -8.56 5.92 1.49
CA ASN A 104 -8.75 4.66 2.21
C ASN A 104 -10.23 4.36 2.49
N LEU A 105 -11.04 5.41 2.71
CA LEU A 105 -12.48 5.26 2.92
C LEU A 105 -13.22 4.73 1.68
N LEU A 106 -12.63 4.83 0.48
CA LEU A 106 -13.20 4.19 -0.71
C LEU A 106 -13.25 2.67 -0.54
N LEU A 107 -12.10 2.06 -0.28
CA LEU A 107 -11.98 0.62 -0.02
C LEU A 107 -12.83 0.20 1.18
N PHE A 108 -12.76 0.94 2.28
CA PHE A 108 -13.59 0.68 3.46
C PHE A 108 -15.09 0.68 3.11
N SER A 109 -15.57 1.63 2.30
CA SER A 109 -16.98 1.70 1.92
C SER A 109 -17.43 0.49 1.09
N GLN A 110 -16.56 -0.04 0.23
CA GLN A 110 -16.85 -1.23 -0.58
C GLN A 110 -16.93 -2.46 0.32
N ILE A 111 -15.96 -2.63 1.23
CA ILE A 111 -15.92 -3.73 2.18
C ILE A 111 -17.14 -3.70 3.12
N LYS A 112 -17.51 -2.52 3.63
CA LYS A 112 -18.66 -2.35 4.51
C LYS A 112 -19.97 -2.77 3.84
N ASP A 113 -20.10 -2.53 2.54
CA ASP A 113 -21.30 -2.91 1.76
C ASP A 113 -21.39 -4.41 1.47
N LEU A 114 -20.34 -5.20 1.73
CA LEU A 114 -20.42 -6.66 1.75
C LEU A 114 -21.23 -7.20 2.95
N GLN A 115 -21.54 -6.34 3.93
CA GLN A 115 -22.30 -6.68 5.14
C GLN A 115 -21.63 -7.72 6.05
N ILE A 116 -20.30 -7.81 5.96
CA ILE A 116 -19.47 -8.54 6.91
C ILE A 116 -19.14 -7.57 8.07
N PRO A 117 -19.12 -8.01 9.35
CA PRO A 117 -18.67 -7.17 10.45
C PRO A 117 -17.33 -6.51 10.12
N THR A 118 -17.26 -5.18 10.11
CA THR A 118 -16.09 -4.45 9.59
C THR A 118 -15.68 -3.34 10.54
N ILE A 119 -14.48 -3.41 11.11
CA ILE A 119 -13.91 -2.39 12.00
C ILE A 119 -12.97 -1.50 11.18
N LEU A 120 -13.04 -0.18 11.38
CA LEU A 120 -12.10 0.77 10.75
C LEU A 120 -10.99 1.14 11.74
N VAL A 121 -9.75 0.89 11.37
CA VAL A 121 -8.56 1.27 12.14
C VAL A 121 -7.84 2.40 11.42
N LEU A 122 -7.86 3.59 12.02
CA LEU A 122 -7.14 4.77 11.56
C LEU A 122 -5.74 4.78 12.18
N ASN A 123 -4.73 4.42 11.40
CA ASN A 123 -3.35 4.34 11.81
C ASN A 123 -2.58 5.65 11.56
N MET A 124 -1.36 5.72 12.08
CA MET A 124 -0.46 6.88 12.03
C MET A 124 -0.97 8.09 12.83
N ALA A 125 -1.69 7.83 13.93
CA ALA A 125 -2.17 8.87 14.84
C ALA A 125 -1.04 9.80 15.35
N ASP A 126 0.20 9.29 15.44
CA ASP A 126 1.38 10.07 15.82
C ASP A 126 1.76 11.16 14.82
N GLN A 127 1.29 11.08 13.57
CA GLN A 127 1.49 12.12 12.55
C GLN A 127 0.44 13.23 12.62
N MET A 128 -0.71 13.01 13.27
CA MET A 128 -1.82 13.97 13.24
C MET A 128 -1.41 15.35 13.73
N LYS A 129 -0.72 15.43 14.88
CA LYS A 129 -0.25 16.71 15.44
C LYS A 129 0.74 17.41 14.50
N LYS A 130 1.68 16.66 13.90
CA LYS A 130 2.70 17.22 12.99
C LYS A 130 2.09 17.73 11.69
N LYS A 131 1.02 17.09 11.21
CA LYS A 131 0.32 17.42 9.96
C LYS A 131 -0.88 18.36 10.16
N GLY A 132 -1.23 18.69 11.40
CA GLY A 132 -2.40 19.52 11.71
C GLY A 132 -3.73 18.84 11.40
N ILE A 133 -3.78 17.52 11.54
CA ILE A 133 -4.98 16.71 11.30
C ILE A 133 -5.78 16.61 12.60
N LYS A 134 -7.10 16.83 12.53
CA LYS A 134 -8.05 16.54 13.62
C LYS A 134 -9.20 15.72 13.07
N ILE A 135 -9.60 14.70 13.82
CA ILE A 135 -10.68 13.78 13.48
C ILE A 135 -11.66 13.73 14.64
N ASP A 136 -12.94 13.97 14.37
CA ASP A 136 -14.03 13.69 15.31
C ASP A 136 -14.42 12.21 15.18
N LEU A 137 -13.89 11.39 16.10
CA LEU A 137 -14.09 9.94 16.07
C LEU A 137 -15.54 9.54 16.31
N GLU A 138 -16.26 10.22 17.20
CA GLU A 138 -17.65 9.88 17.52
C GLU A 138 -18.59 10.20 16.36
N ALA A 139 -18.41 11.36 15.73
CA ALA A 139 -19.13 11.70 14.52
C ALA A 139 -18.79 10.72 13.37
N LEU A 140 -17.53 10.32 13.23
CA LEU A 140 -17.11 9.37 12.20
C LEU A 140 -17.68 7.96 12.42
N LYS A 141 -17.68 7.45 13.66
CA LYS A 141 -18.34 6.18 14.02
C LYS A 141 -19.81 6.18 13.65
N LYS A 142 -20.52 7.28 13.95
CA LYS A 142 -21.94 7.44 13.63
C LYS A 142 -22.20 7.48 12.12
N GLU A 143 -21.43 8.25 11.36
CA GLU A 143 -21.60 8.37 9.91
C GLU A 143 -21.20 7.07 9.16
N LEU A 144 -20.16 6.36 9.63
CA LEU A 144 -19.70 5.10 9.04
C LEU A 144 -20.45 3.87 9.56
N LYS A 145 -21.31 4.04 10.57
CA LYS A 145 -22.06 2.96 11.23
C LYS A 145 -21.16 1.80 11.63
N THR A 146 -20.02 2.11 12.22
CA THR A 146 -19.08 1.09 12.67
C THR A 146 -18.16 1.58 13.78
N GLU A 147 -17.44 0.64 14.39
CA GLU A 147 -16.36 0.98 15.32
C GLU A 147 -15.15 1.54 14.56
N VAL A 148 -14.70 2.72 14.98
CA VAL A 148 -13.54 3.42 14.42
C VAL A 148 -12.51 3.63 15.52
N ILE A 149 -11.31 3.09 15.32
CA ILE A 149 -10.26 3.07 16.35
C ILE A 149 -9.05 3.81 15.81
N LEU A 150 -8.59 4.80 16.56
CA LEU A 150 -7.40 5.57 16.24
C LEU A 150 -6.18 4.93 16.90
N ILE A 151 -5.14 4.61 16.13
CA ILE A 151 -3.95 3.91 16.62
C ILE A 151 -2.64 4.53 16.10
N SER A 152 -1.54 4.20 16.76
CA SER A 152 -0.20 4.29 16.19
C SER A 152 0.47 2.92 16.30
N ALA A 153 0.41 2.13 15.23
CA ALA A 153 1.02 0.80 15.18
C ALA A 153 2.55 0.86 15.44
N ARG A 154 3.20 1.95 15.03
CA ARG A 154 4.62 2.20 15.29
C ARG A 154 4.92 2.39 16.79
N LYS A 155 4.01 3.00 17.54
CA LYS A 155 4.16 3.27 18.97
C LYS A 155 3.45 2.24 19.86
N ALA A 156 2.85 1.21 19.26
CA ALA A 156 1.99 0.24 19.94
C ALA A 156 0.82 0.89 20.72
N ASP A 157 0.35 2.06 20.27
CA ASP A 157 -0.73 2.81 20.90
C ASP A 157 -2.09 2.45 20.28
N GLY A 158 -3.10 2.19 21.12
CA GLY A 158 -4.46 1.79 20.71
C GLY A 158 -4.63 0.33 20.26
N ILE A 159 -3.59 -0.51 20.35
CA ILE A 159 -3.63 -1.92 19.90
C ILE A 159 -4.61 -2.76 20.74
N GLU A 160 -4.69 -2.51 22.05
CA GLU A 160 -5.63 -3.22 22.92
C GLU A 160 -7.09 -2.88 22.63
N ASP A 161 -7.37 -1.66 22.17
CA ASP A 161 -8.73 -1.28 21.76
C ASP A 161 -9.14 -1.99 20.47
N VAL A 162 -8.20 -2.18 19.54
CA VAL A 162 -8.41 -3.03 18.35
C VAL A 162 -8.73 -4.46 18.73
N LYS A 163 -7.97 -5.07 19.66
CA LYS A 163 -8.25 -6.43 20.15
C LYS A 163 -9.62 -6.53 20.80
N LYS A 164 -10.00 -5.58 21.66
CA LYS A 164 -11.34 -5.55 22.28
C LYS A 164 -12.45 -5.45 21.24
N ALA A 165 -12.30 -4.61 20.22
CA ALA A 165 -13.28 -4.49 19.16
C ALA A 165 -13.42 -5.77 18.33
N ILE A 166 -12.30 -6.45 18.02
CA ILE A 166 -12.31 -7.75 17.35
C ILE A 166 -13.07 -8.79 18.18
N LEU A 167 -12.83 -8.85 19.49
CA LEU A 167 -13.54 -9.80 20.36
C LEU A 167 -15.03 -9.48 20.47
N ASN A 168 -15.40 -8.21 20.30
CA ASN A 168 -16.76 -7.71 20.31
C ASN A 168 -17.40 -7.62 18.90
N TYR A 169 -16.82 -8.27 17.88
CA TYR A 169 -17.23 -8.11 16.48
C TYR A 169 -18.72 -8.38 16.21
N LYS A 170 -19.35 -9.26 17.00
CA LYS A 170 -20.79 -9.57 16.87
C LYS A 170 -21.71 -8.37 17.12
N ASN A 171 -21.21 -7.36 17.83
CA ASN A 171 -21.94 -6.11 18.08
C ASN A 171 -21.59 -5.01 17.05
N VAL A 172 -20.68 -5.27 16.13
CA VAL A 172 -20.35 -4.35 15.03
C VAL A 172 -21.48 -4.42 14.01
N SER A 173 -22.07 -3.26 13.69
CA SER A 173 -23.14 -3.18 12.70
C SER A 173 -22.68 -3.72 11.35
N THR A 174 -23.54 -4.47 10.68
CA THR A 174 -23.35 -4.93 9.30
C THR A 174 -24.14 -4.09 8.29
N GLU A 175 -24.74 -2.98 8.74
CA GLU A 175 -25.50 -2.10 7.86
C GLU A 175 -24.60 -1.49 6.78
N PRO A 176 -25.00 -1.55 5.49
CA PRO A 176 -24.23 -0.94 4.42
C PRO A 176 -24.19 0.58 4.57
N LEU A 177 -23.11 1.18 4.08
CA LEU A 177 -22.81 2.60 4.30
C LEU A 177 -23.73 3.51 3.49
N ALA A 178 -24.28 3.03 2.39
CA ALA A 178 -25.50 3.55 1.76
C ALA A 178 -26.02 2.50 0.79
N VAL A 179 -27.32 2.56 0.45
CA VAL A 179 -27.88 1.80 -0.68
C VAL A 179 -27.45 2.49 -1.99
N ILE A 180 -26.13 2.56 -2.24
CA ILE A 180 -25.52 3.18 -3.43
C ILE A 180 -26.06 2.48 -4.68
N THR A 181 -26.23 1.16 -4.59
CA THR A 181 -26.92 0.31 -5.57
C THR A 181 -28.26 0.90 -6.00
N GLY A 182 -29.15 1.20 -5.05
CA GLY A 182 -30.46 1.81 -5.32
C GLY A 182 -30.40 3.23 -5.91
N ARG A 183 -29.30 3.97 -5.77
CA ARG A 183 -29.13 5.30 -6.39
C ARG A 183 -28.51 5.24 -7.79
N MET A 184 -27.88 4.13 -8.15
CA MET A 184 -27.27 3.95 -9.46
C MET A 184 -28.32 3.64 -10.51
N ASP A 185 -29.12 2.59 -10.29
CA ASP A 185 -30.23 2.16 -11.14
C ASP A 185 -31.23 1.35 -10.30
N PRO A 186 -32.26 1.98 -9.72
CA PRO A 186 -33.19 1.31 -8.81
C PRO A 186 -33.80 0.04 -9.43
N ALA A 187 -34.25 0.12 -10.68
CA ALA A 187 -34.91 -0.99 -11.36
C ALA A 187 -33.96 -2.17 -11.61
N PHE A 188 -32.69 -1.90 -11.93
CA PHE A 188 -31.68 -2.95 -12.10
C PHE A 188 -31.38 -3.67 -10.78
N PHE A 189 -31.13 -2.93 -9.70
CA PHE A 189 -30.78 -3.53 -8.41
C PHE A 189 -31.96 -4.15 -7.67
N GLU A 190 -33.20 -3.71 -7.92
CA GLU A 190 -34.41 -4.40 -7.46
C GLU A 190 -34.57 -5.79 -8.09
N ARG A 191 -34.23 -5.94 -9.38
CA ARG A 191 -34.22 -7.26 -10.04
C ARG A 191 -33.15 -8.17 -9.45
N ILE A 192 -31.93 -7.65 -9.22
CA ILE A 192 -30.86 -8.41 -8.53
C ILE A 192 -31.36 -8.90 -7.17
N LYS A 193 -31.93 -8.01 -6.36
CA LYS A 193 -32.45 -8.38 -5.03
C LYS A 193 -33.55 -9.44 -5.09
N LYS A 194 -34.38 -9.43 -6.13
CA LYS A 194 -35.45 -10.42 -6.33
C LYS A 194 -34.89 -11.78 -6.75
N ASP A 195 -33.89 -11.80 -7.63
CA ASP A 195 -33.33 -13.03 -8.19
C ASP A 195 -32.31 -13.70 -7.25
N PHE A 196 -31.72 -12.92 -6.33
CA PHE A 196 -30.73 -13.34 -5.33
C PHE A 196 -31.14 -12.84 -3.94
N PRO A 197 -32.20 -13.39 -3.32
CA PRO A 197 -32.72 -12.89 -2.05
C PRO A 197 -31.82 -13.19 -0.85
N ASP A 198 -30.97 -14.22 -0.94
CA ASP A 198 -30.14 -14.71 0.16
C ASP A 198 -28.78 -13.99 0.26
N ASP A 199 -28.35 -13.32 -0.81
CA ASP A 199 -27.07 -12.60 -0.86
C ASP A 199 -27.24 -11.08 -0.69
N PRO A 200 -26.28 -10.40 -0.04
CA PRO A 200 -26.20 -8.95 -0.08
C PRO A 200 -26.13 -8.44 -1.52
N VAL A 201 -26.98 -7.48 -1.87
CA VAL A 201 -27.08 -6.91 -3.24
C VAL A 201 -25.72 -6.47 -3.78
N TYR A 202 -24.85 -5.93 -2.92
CA TYR A 202 -23.51 -5.49 -3.33
C TYR A 202 -22.55 -6.66 -3.60
N LYS A 203 -22.62 -7.74 -2.81
CA LYS A 203 -21.89 -8.98 -3.06
C LYS A 203 -22.27 -9.54 -4.43
N THR A 204 -23.57 -9.63 -4.72
CA THR A 204 -24.08 -10.10 -6.02
C THR A 204 -23.66 -9.18 -7.17
N TRP A 205 -23.67 -7.87 -6.96
CA TRP A 205 -23.18 -6.89 -7.95
C TRP A 205 -21.70 -7.10 -8.30
N LEU A 206 -20.85 -7.34 -7.30
CA LEU A 206 -19.46 -7.68 -7.52
C LEU A 206 -19.34 -9.02 -8.26
N SER A 207 -20.12 -10.03 -7.88
CA SER A 207 -20.12 -11.32 -8.59
C SER A 207 -20.52 -11.23 -10.05
N ILE A 208 -21.47 -10.35 -10.39
CA ILE A 208 -21.88 -10.09 -11.78
C ILE A 208 -20.78 -9.37 -12.56
N THR A 209 -20.18 -8.33 -11.96
CA THR A 209 -19.19 -7.48 -12.65
C THR A 209 -17.81 -8.10 -12.74
N GLN A 210 -17.47 -9.00 -11.81
CA GLN A 210 -16.17 -9.67 -11.70
C GLN A 210 -16.28 -11.17 -12.02
N LEU A 211 -17.22 -11.54 -12.88
CA LEU A 211 -17.54 -12.94 -13.18
C LEU A 211 -16.33 -13.75 -13.69
N GLU A 212 -15.38 -13.10 -14.36
CA GLU A 212 -14.16 -13.74 -14.87
C GLU A 212 -13.19 -14.15 -13.75
N HIS A 213 -13.30 -13.52 -12.58
CA HIS A 213 -12.48 -13.79 -11.40
C HIS A 213 -13.10 -14.85 -10.48
N LEU A 214 -14.35 -15.27 -10.73
CA LEU A 214 -15.03 -16.27 -9.92
C LEU A 214 -14.70 -17.68 -10.40
N GLU A 215 -14.00 -18.41 -9.53
CA GLU A 215 -13.75 -19.85 -9.67
C GLU A 215 -14.80 -20.62 -8.86
N ASN A 216 -15.15 -21.84 -9.28
CA ASN A 216 -16.02 -22.76 -8.52
C ASN A 216 -17.49 -22.33 -8.30
N ILE A 217 -18.04 -21.43 -9.12
CA ILE A 217 -19.49 -21.14 -9.13
C ILE A 217 -20.28 -22.20 -9.89
N SER A 218 -21.52 -22.47 -9.47
CA SER A 218 -22.37 -23.43 -10.19
C SER A 218 -22.71 -22.94 -11.59
N SER A 219 -22.96 -23.88 -12.52
CA SER A 219 -23.35 -23.56 -13.89
C SER A 219 -24.66 -22.75 -13.95
N GLU A 220 -25.57 -22.97 -13.00
CA GLU A 220 -26.82 -22.22 -12.86
C GLU A 220 -26.59 -20.78 -12.39
N GLU A 221 -25.80 -20.57 -11.34
CA GLU A 221 -25.44 -19.23 -10.86
C GLU A 221 -24.70 -18.44 -11.93
N ARG A 222 -23.73 -19.09 -12.61
CA ARG A 222 -23.00 -18.48 -13.72
C ARG A 222 -23.93 -18.02 -14.83
N LYS A 223 -24.92 -18.85 -15.19
CA LYS A 223 -25.91 -18.49 -16.21
C LYS A 223 -26.79 -17.32 -15.77
N LYS A 224 -27.16 -17.25 -14.49
CA LYS A 224 -27.90 -16.10 -13.93
C LYS A 224 -27.04 -14.84 -13.97
N TYR A 225 -25.78 -14.86 -13.53
CA TYR A 225 -24.88 -13.69 -13.59
C TYR A 225 -24.66 -13.21 -15.03
N LEU A 226 -24.45 -14.14 -15.97
CA LEU A 226 -24.34 -13.82 -17.40
C LEU A 226 -25.60 -13.15 -17.97
N SER A 227 -26.78 -13.41 -17.40
CA SER A 227 -28.01 -12.74 -17.85
C SER A 227 -28.03 -11.24 -17.55
N TYR A 228 -27.31 -10.82 -16.50
CA TYR A 228 -27.12 -9.43 -16.11
C TYR A 228 -25.90 -8.80 -16.79
N ALA A 229 -24.89 -9.60 -17.17
CA ALA A 229 -23.65 -9.15 -17.80
C ALA A 229 -23.69 -9.07 -19.33
N LYS A 230 -24.89 -9.04 -19.94
CA LYS A 230 -25.04 -8.98 -21.41
C LYS A 230 -24.56 -7.67 -22.02
N ASP A 231 -24.75 -6.56 -21.30
CA ASP A 231 -24.36 -5.22 -21.74
C ASP A 231 -23.15 -4.74 -20.94
N ALA A 232 -21.96 -5.02 -21.46
CA ALA A 232 -20.70 -4.65 -20.82
C ALA A 232 -20.52 -3.13 -20.69
N ASP A 233 -21.06 -2.34 -21.62
CA ASP A 233 -20.96 -0.87 -21.58
C ASP A 233 -21.86 -0.29 -20.49
N GLN A 234 -23.07 -0.83 -20.32
CA GLN A 234 -23.93 -0.48 -19.20
C GLN A 234 -23.26 -0.79 -17.86
N LEU A 235 -22.66 -1.98 -17.71
CA LEU A 235 -21.97 -2.37 -16.47
C LEU A 235 -20.82 -1.41 -16.13
N LYS A 236 -19.96 -1.10 -17.10
CA LYS A 236 -18.85 -0.15 -16.92
C LYS A 236 -19.35 1.24 -16.49
N ARG A 237 -20.44 1.73 -17.09
CA ARG A 237 -21.06 3.01 -16.69
C ARG A 237 -21.57 2.97 -15.25
N LEU A 238 -22.18 1.85 -14.83
CA LEU A 238 -22.66 1.67 -13.46
C LEU A 238 -21.50 1.61 -12.46
N GLN A 239 -20.41 0.87 -12.74
CA GLN A 239 -19.20 0.85 -11.89
C GLN A 239 -18.56 2.24 -11.73
N HIS A 240 -18.52 3.02 -12.82
CA HIS A 240 -18.04 4.41 -12.75
C HIS A 240 -18.96 5.29 -11.89
N LYS A 241 -20.28 5.15 -12.07
CA LYS A 241 -21.29 5.84 -11.26
C LYS A 241 -21.18 5.47 -9.78
N GLU A 242 -20.93 4.20 -9.46
CA GLU A 242 -20.66 3.71 -8.10
C GLU A 242 -19.53 4.50 -7.46
N THR A 243 -18.38 4.57 -8.16
CA THR A 243 -17.17 5.25 -7.68
C THR A 243 -17.43 6.73 -7.41
N ILE A 244 -18.13 7.43 -8.31
CA ILE A 244 -18.49 8.85 -8.12
C ILE A 244 -19.38 9.02 -6.89
N LEU A 245 -20.42 8.18 -6.74
CA LEU A 245 -21.35 8.26 -5.62
C LEU A 245 -20.67 7.98 -4.28
N ARG A 246 -19.78 6.99 -4.23
CA ARG A 246 -18.94 6.68 -3.06
C ARG A 246 -18.09 7.89 -2.66
N TYR A 247 -17.37 8.48 -3.62
CA TYR A 247 -16.57 9.67 -3.33
C TYR A 247 -17.40 10.86 -2.87
N LYS A 248 -18.60 11.07 -3.43
CA LYS A 248 -19.52 12.12 -2.98
C LYS A 248 -19.88 11.90 -1.51
N GLN A 249 -20.30 10.68 -1.15
CA GLN A 249 -20.65 10.34 0.23
C GLN A 249 -19.45 10.50 1.17
N ILE A 250 -18.28 9.96 0.81
CA ILE A 250 -17.06 10.07 1.61
C ILE A 250 -16.69 11.53 1.84
N ASN A 251 -16.77 12.38 0.81
CA ASN A 251 -16.51 13.81 0.95
C ASN A 251 -17.49 14.46 1.93
N ASP A 252 -18.77 14.10 1.89
CA ASP A 252 -19.79 14.67 2.78
C ASP A 252 -19.60 14.22 4.23
N ILE A 253 -19.14 12.98 4.47
CA ILE A 253 -18.75 12.48 5.79
C ILE A 253 -17.50 13.21 6.30
N LEU A 254 -16.46 13.31 5.47
CA LEU A 254 -15.19 13.92 5.86
C LEU A 254 -15.31 15.42 6.13
N LYS A 255 -16.19 16.15 5.40
CA LYS A 255 -16.46 17.57 5.70
C LYS A 255 -16.94 17.80 7.14
N LYS A 256 -17.62 16.82 7.74
CA LYS A 256 -18.15 16.91 9.11
C LYS A 256 -17.17 16.39 10.16
N THR A 257 -16.30 15.47 9.78
CA THR A 257 -15.53 14.62 10.72
C THR A 257 -14.03 14.83 10.67
N TYR A 258 -13.51 15.43 9.59
CA TYR A 258 -12.07 15.54 9.34
C TYR A 258 -11.70 16.99 9.00
N THR A 259 -10.66 17.49 9.66
CA THR A 259 -10.08 18.80 9.36
C THR A 259 -8.57 18.69 9.20
N LEU A 260 -8.05 19.36 8.17
CA LEU A 260 -6.61 19.46 7.90
C LEU A 260 -6.22 20.94 7.91
N ASP A 261 -5.55 21.36 8.98
CA ASP A 261 -4.99 22.70 9.09
C ASP A 261 -3.46 22.64 8.99
N ARG A 262 -2.95 22.81 7.77
CA ARG A 262 -1.51 22.80 7.48
C ARG A 262 -0.74 23.92 8.20
N THR A 263 -1.41 24.98 8.66
CA THR A 263 -0.75 26.07 9.39
C THR A 263 -0.39 25.69 10.83
N GLN A 264 -1.10 24.71 11.40
CA GLN A 264 -0.82 24.17 12.75
C GLN A 264 0.24 23.06 12.73
N GLY A 265 0.69 22.61 11.56
CA GLY A 265 1.68 21.55 11.44
C GLY A 265 3.10 22.00 11.82
N THR A 266 3.79 21.22 12.64
CA THR A 266 5.17 21.51 13.11
C THR A 266 6.25 20.93 12.18
N ASP A 267 5.94 20.74 10.89
CA ASP A 267 6.82 20.01 9.98
C ASP A 267 8.06 20.86 9.63
N ILE A 268 9.23 20.48 10.15
CA ILE A 268 10.52 21.14 9.86
C ILE A 268 10.79 21.11 8.35
N ARG A 269 10.35 20.05 7.65
CA ARG A 269 10.39 19.97 6.18
C ARG A 269 9.62 21.11 5.52
N ALA A 270 8.45 21.50 6.02
CA ALA A 270 7.68 22.59 5.44
C ALA A 270 8.38 23.95 5.56
N LYS A 271 9.20 24.14 6.60
CA LYS A 271 10.06 25.34 6.72
C LYS A 271 11.21 25.30 5.73
N LEU A 272 11.86 24.15 5.57
CA LEU A 272 12.96 23.97 4.62
C LEU A 272 12.48 24.14 3.17
N ASP A 273 11.35 23.52 2.84
CA ASP A 273 10.71 23.62 1.52
C ASP A 273 10.39 25.06 1.15
N ARG A 274 9.86 25.85 2.10
CA ARG A 274 9.57 27.27 1.86
C ARG A 274 10.82 28.06 1.45
N VAL A 275 11.99 27.70 1.97
CA VAL A 275 13.27 28.35 1.62
C VAL A 275 13.80 27.79 0.30
N LEU A 276 13.83 26.46 0.17
CA LEU A 276 14.38 25.74 -0.97
C LEU A 276 13.58 25.95 -2.28
N THR A 277 12.26 26.09 -2.20
CA THR A 277 11.37 26.26 -3.36
C THR A 277 10.85 27.69 -3.50
N HIS A 278 11.56 28.66 -2.91
CA HIS A 278 11.18 30.07 -3.03
C HIS A 278 11.28 30.54 -4.49
N ARG A 279 10.34 31.36 -4.96
CA ARG A 279 10.21 31.78 -6.38
C ARG A 279 11.48 32.35 -7.03
N ILE A 280 12.31 33.02 -6.24
CA ILE A 280 13.57 33.65 -6.69
C ILE A 280 14.78 32.92 -6.11
N TRP A 281 14.89 32.88 -4.77
CA TRP A 281 15.97 32.18 -4.06
C TRP A 281 16.07 30.69 -4.33
N GLY A 282 14.99 30.01 -4.72
CA GLY A 282 15.02 28.58 -5.05
C GLY A 282 15.93 28.27 -6.23
N TYR A 283 15.91 29.11 -7.27
CA TYR A 283 16.83 28.94 -8.41
C TYR A 283 18.29 29.20 -8.02
N VAL A 284 18.55 30.16 -7.14
CA VAL A 284 19.91 30.45 -6.64
C VAL A 284 20.44 29.28 -5.81
N ILE A 285 19.61 28.75 -4.91
CA ILE A 285 19.95 27.59 -4.07
C ILE A 285 20.13 26.34 -4.93
N PHE A 286 19.24 26.11 -5.90
CA PHE A 286 19.38 25.02 -6.86
C PHE A 286 20.70 25.09 -7.61
N GLY A 287 21.04 26.26 -8.16
CA GLY A 287 22.31 26.48 -8.84
C GLY A 287 23.51 26.23 -7.94
N LEU A 288 23.44 26.66 -6.68
CA LEU A 288 24.49 26.42 -5.69
C LEU A 288 24.63 24.94 -5.32
N ILE A 289 23.52 24.20 -5.19
CA ILE A 289 23.53 22.75 -4.94
C ILE A 289 24.17 22.01 -6.11
N ILE A 290 23.74 22.30 -7.34
CA ILE A 290 24.31 21.68 -8.55
C ILE A 290 25.79 22.04 -8.69
N PHE A 291 26.18 23.28 -8.40
CA PHE A 291 27.58 23.70 -8.39
C PHE A 291 28.42 22.92 -7.38
N LEU A 292 27.92 22.75 -6.15
CA LEU A 292 28.59 21.98 -5.12
C LEU A 292 28.72 20.49 -5.50
N ILE A 293 27.67 19.90 -6.07
CA ILE A 293 27.70 18.52 -6.59
C ILE A 293 28.77 18.40 -7.66
N PHE A 294 28.75 19.29 -8.66
CA PHE A 294 29.71 19.28 -9.75
C PHE A 294 31.13 19.39 -9.22
N GLN A 295 31.40 20.33 -8.30
CA GLN A 295 32.74 20.48 -7.76
C GLN A 295 33.17 19.29 -6.91
N SER A 296 32.26 18.73 -6.11
CA SER A 296 32.56 17.55 -5.30
C SER A 296 32.87 16.33 -6.17
N VAL A 297 32.22 16.18 -7.33
CA VAL A 297 32.48 15.07 -8.26
C VAL A 297 33.92 15.10 -8.78
N PHE A 298 34.49 16.26 -9.11
CA PHE A 298 35.88 16.33 -9.58
C PHE A 298 36.89 16.24 -8.45
N ASP A 299 36.67 16.98 -7.38
CA ASP A 299 37.63 17.10 -6.28
C ASP A 299 37.73 15.78 -5.50
N TRP A 300 36.60 15.17 -5.13
CA TRP A 300 36.61 13.94 -4.32
C TRP A 300 36.93 12.70 -5.13
N ALA A 301 36.64 12.69 -6.44
CA ALA A 301 37.00 11.55 -7.29
C ALA A 301 38.50 11.49 -7.59
N SER A 302 39.24 12.60 -7.48
CA SER A 302 40.69 12.62 -7.75
C SER A 302 41.45 11.58 -6.93
N VAL A 303 41.14 11.45 -5.64
CA VAL A 303 41.80 10.50 -4.72
C VAL A 303 41.68 9.04 -5.19
N PRO A 304 40.47 8.48 -5.41
CA PRO A 304 40.34 7.12 -5.94
C PRO A 304 40.79 7.00 -7.41
N MET A 305 40.69 8.06 -8.22
CA MET A 305 41.22 8.06 -9.59
C MET A 305 42.72 7.84 -9.61
N ASP A 306 43.47 8.61 -8.83
CA ASP A 306 44.92 8.51 -8.73
C ASP A 306 45.35 7.14 -8.18
N PHE A 307 44.58 6.60 -7.24
CA PHE A 307 44.81 5.25 -6.73
C PHE A 307 44.63 4.19 -7.82
N ILE A 308 43.56 4.25 -8.60
CA ILE A 308 43.31 3.35 -9.73
C ILE A 308 44.44 3.47 -10.75
N ASP A 309 44.82 4.69 -11.12
CA ASP A 309 45.89 4.94 -12.10
C ASP A 309 47.22 4.32 -11.64
N GLN A 310 47.59 4.52 -10.38
CA GLN A 310 48.79 3.91 -9.80
C GLN A 310 48.72 2.38 -9.78
N VAL A 311 47.57 1.80 -9.44
CA VAL A 311 47.37 0.34 -9.45
C VAL A 311 47.57 -0.22 -10.86
N PHE A 312 46.97 0.38 -11.88
CA PHE A 312 47.12 -0.08 -13.27
C PHE A 312 48.52 0.15 -13.82
N THR A 313 49.18 1.26 -13.45
CA THR A 313 50.58 1.52 -13.79
C THR A 313 51.52 0.48 -13.18
N ASN A 314 51.35 0.18 -11.89
CA ASN A 314 52.14 -0.84 -11.19
C ASN A 314 51.88 -2.24 -11.75
N PHE A 315 50.62 -2.55 -12.08
CA PHE A 315 50.24 -3.82 -12.67
C PHE A 315 50.83 -4.00 -14.09
N SER A 316 50.85 -2.94 -14.89
CA SER A 316 51.52 -2.95 -16.20
C SER A 316 53.03 -3.20 -16.06
N ALA A 317 53.69 -2.47 -15.16
CA ALA A 317 55.13 -2.63 -14.90
C ALA A 317 55.48 -4.03 -14.38
N TRP A 318 54.68 -4.55 -13.44
CA TRP A 318 54.83 -5.91 -12.93
C TRP A 318 54.68 -6.96 -14.03
N THR A 319 53.65 -6.81 -14.87
CA THR A 319 53.38 -7.72 -16.01
C THR A 319 54.54 -7.70 -17.01
N LYS A 320 55.08 -6.51 -17.31
CA LYS A 320 56.26 -6.33 -18.18
C LYS A 320 57.52 -7.00 -17.62
N SER A 321 57.68 -7.04 -16.30
CA SER A 321 58.83 -7.68 -15.64
C SER A 321 58.77 -9.21 -15.59
N LYS A 322 57.57 -9.80 -15.70
CA LYS A 322 57.35 -11.25 -15.59
C LYS A 322 57.23 -11.96 -16.93
N LEU A 323 56.83 -11.25 -17.99
CA LEU A 323 56.65 -11.82 -19.32
C LEU A 323 57.92 -11.68 -20.16
N PRO A 324 58.18 -12.63 -21.09
CA PRO A 324 59.30 -12.52 -22.02
C PRO A 324 59.13 -11.30 -22.95
N PRO A 325 60.24 -10.70 -23.41
CA PRO A 325 60.18 -9.59 -24.34
C PRO A 325 59.56 -10.03 -25.67
N GLY A 326 58.61 -9.26 -26.19
CA GLY A 326 57.92 -9.55 -27.44
C GLY A 326 56.66 -8.72 -27.65
N MET A 327 56.12 -8.78 -28.87
CA MET A 327 54.95 -8.00 -29.29
C MET A 327 53.70 -8.27 -28.43
N PHE A 328 53.53 -9.52 -27.97
CA PHE A 328 52.41 -9.90 -27.09
C PHE A 328 52.48 -9.19 -25.72
N THR A 329 53.67 -9.12 -25.12
CA THR A 329 53.89 -8.41 -23.85
C THR A 329 53.64 -6.92 -24.00
N SER A 330 54.11 -6.30 -25.09
CA SER A 330 53.82 -4.89 -25.39
C SER A 330 52.32 -4.64 -25.60
N LEU A 331 51.60 -5.51 -26.33
CA LEU A 331 50.17 -5.38 -26.53
C LEU A 331 49.39 -5.38 -25.20
N ILE A 332 49.78 -6.24 -24.26
CA ILE A 332 49.13 -6.32 -22.94
C ILE A 332 49.51 -5.11 -22.06
N THR A 333 50.80 -4.81 -21.95
CA THR A 333 51.32 -3.83 -20.99
C THR A 333 51.15 -2.38 -21.43
N GLU A 334 51.22 -2.13 -22.73
CA GLU A 334 51.14 -0.77 -23.31
C GLU A 334 49.80 -0.53 -24.03
N GLY A 335 49.02 -1.58 -24.31
CA GLY A 335 47.70 -1.47 -24.94
C GLY A 335 46.55 -1.79 -23.98
N ILE A 336 46.37 -3.07 -23.65
CA ILE A 336 45.18 -3.57 -22.96
C ILE A 336 45.08 -3.03 -21.53
N ILE A 337 46.15 -3.13 -20.73
CA ILE A 337 46.15 -2.71 -19.32
C ILE A 337 45.90 -1.21 -19.19
N PRO A 338 46.63 -0.31 -19.89
CA PRO A 338 46.35 1.12 -19.86
C PRO A 338 44.97 1.47 -20.44
N GLY A 339 44.52 0.75 -21.48
CA GLY A 339 43.20 0.94 -22.07
C GLY A 339 42.07 0.66 -21.09
N ILE A 340 42.16 -0.44 -20.32
CA ILE A 340 41.18 -0.75 -19.26
C ILE A 340 41.31 0.25 -18.10
N GLY A 341 42.54 0.57 -17.67
CA GLY A 341 42.79 1.55 -16.61
C GLY A 341 42.19 2.92 -16.93
N GLY A 342 42.33 3.38 -18.17
CA GLY A 342 41.77 4.64 -18.66
C GLY A 342 40.24 4.68 -18.70
N VAL A 343 39.55 3.54 -18.76
CA VAL A 343 38.08 3.49 -18.62
C VAL A 343 37.67 3.40 -17.15
N VAL A 344 38.34 2.54 -16.38
CA VAL A 344 38.03 2.28 -14.96
C VAL A 344 38.27 3.52 -14.10
N ILE A 345 39.20 4.39 -14.47
CA ILE A 345 39.46 5.65 -13.77
C ILE A 345 38.24 6.58 -13.70
N PHE A 346 37.27 6.47 -14.61
CA PHE A 346 36.06 7.30 -14.56
C PHE A 346 34.97 6.77 -13.60
N ILE A 347 35.08 5.53 -13.13
CA ILE A 347 34.05 4.89 -12.28
C ILE A 347 33.79 5.68 -10.98
N PRO A 348 34.82 6.16 -10.24
CA PRO A 348 34.59 6.94 -9.02
C PRO A 348 33.75 8.21 -9.25
N GLN A 349 34.00 8.95 -10.34
CA GLN A 349 33.22 10.14 -10.69
C GLN A 349 31.74 9.80 -10.92
N ILE A 350 31.49 8.74 -11.70
CA ILE A 350 30.13 8.26 -11.98
C ILE A 350 29.43 7.84 -10.68
N ALA A 351 30.11 7.10 -9.81
CA ALA A 351 29.55 6.66 -8.54
C ALA A 351 29.17 7.83 -7.62
N ILE A 352 30.03 8.84 -7.49
CA ILE A 352 29.76 10.04 -6.69
C ILE A 352 28.60 10.84 -7.28
N LEU A 353 28.53 10.98 -8.61
CA LEU A 353 27.41 11.63 -9.27
C LEU A 353 26.09 10.91 -8.99
N PHE A 354 26.05 9.57 -9.16
CA PHE A 354 24.85 8.78 -8.87
C PHE A 354 24.46 8.82 -7.39
N LEU A 355 25.42 8.87 -6.48
CA LEU A 355 25.13 9.07 -5.05
C LEU A 355 24.40 10.39 -4.82
N PHE A 356 24.88 11.49 -5.41
CA PHE A 356 24.20 12.79 -5.28
C PHE A 356 22.82 12.79 -5.94
N VAL A 357 22.67 12.18 -7.12
CA VAL A 357 21.36 12.04 -7.79
C VAL A 357 20.39 11.24 -6.91
N ALA A 358 20.83 10.11 -6.34
CA ALA A 358 20.02 9.31 -5.44
C ALA A 358 19.61 10.09 -4.17
N VAL A 359 20.52 10.86 -3.58
CA VAL A 359 20.20 11.72 -2.42
C VAL A 359 19.18 12.81 -2.80
N LEU A 360 19.31 13.44 -3.96
CA LEU A 360 18.35 14.44 -4.44
C LEU A 360 16.97 13.83 -4.74
N GLU A 361 16.94 12.58 -5.21
CA GLU A 361 15.73 11.83 -5.47
C GLU A 361 15.03 11.39 -4.16
N GLU A 362 15.77 10.80 -3.22
CA GLU A 362 15.24 10.37 -1.92
C GLU A 362 14.76 11.52 -1.05
N THR A 363 15.42 12.68 -1.14
CA THR A 363 14.95 13.91 -0.48
C THR A 363 13.73 14.53 -1.18
N GLY A 364 13.40 14.05 -2.39
CA GLY A 364 12.30 14.55 -3.21
C GLY A 364 12.55 15.95 -3.80
N TYR A 365 13.78 16.45 -3.72
CA TYR A 365 14.14 17.79 -4.20
C TYR A 365 13.97 17.92 -5.71
N MET A 366 14.33 16.88 -6.48
CA MET A 366 14.16 16.85 -7.95
C MET A 366 12.69 16.86 -8.40
N SER A 367 11.79 16.32 -7.57
CA SER A 367 10.36 16.19 -7.90
C SER A 367 9.54 17.45 -7.61
N ARG A 368 10.13 18.41 -6.89
CA ARG A 368 9.49 19.63 -6.39
C ARG A 368 9.99 20.83 -7.17
#